data_AF-A0A5C8PL59-F1
#
_entry.id   AF-A0A5C8PL59-F1
#
_cell.length_a   1.000
_cell.length_b   1.000
_cell.length_c   1.000
_cell.angle_alpha   90.00
_cell.angle_beta   90.00
_cell.angle_gamma   90.00
#
_symmetry.space_group_name_H-M   'P 1'
#
loop_
_entity.id
_entity.type
_entity.pdbx_description
1 polymer ?
#
loop_
_entity_poly.entity_id
_entity_poly.type
_entity_poly.pdbx_seq_one_letter_code
_entity_poly.pdbx_strand_id
1 'polypeptide(L)'
;MTDELPLFEESAPWDAAQAALEEQGLGDGLPLVIPTRRRLEAMLAGIDEPERSLGQMPPLFGELTPAAVAYSCVLAGARPAELPVVLAAAAACLEPDFNLLGVLTTTGTTAVAVLVHGPIARRLGINAGTNCLGPGNRANAAIGRALALMLRNVGGARPEIGDMATMGQPGKYTFCFAENDDAIVPALPVRRGFAADGDAVTVLGVSGTAEVLPSGDGASPEAILQPVATAMHAAITVSGAARKPTRGEQVLLLPPELARLITRHGWDLAAMQRYLFAAHPVARAPEDIHVIVTGGPGIKMTYLPLWAGGTRTTTRLV
;
A
#
# COMPACT_ATOMS: atom_id res chain seq x y z
N MET A 1 -9.78 -6.42 -26.64
CA MET A 1 -8.56 -6.75 -27.41
C MET A 1 -7.69 -7.58 -26.48
N THR A 2 -7.71 -8.89 -26.68
CA THR A 2 -6.74 -9.84 -26.11
C THR A 2 -5.48 -9.76 -26.95
N ASP A 3 -4.78 -8.62 -26.91
CA ASP A 3 -3.40 -8.62 -27.41
C ASP A 3 -2.57 -9.33 -26.35
N GLU A 4 -2.05 -10.48 -26.74
CA GLU A 4 -1.19 -11.32 -25.91
C GLU A 4 -0.01 -10.47 -25.42
N LEU A 5 0.20 -10.40 -24.09
CA LEU A 5 1.26 -9.59 -23.51
C LEU A 5 2.62 -10.04 -24.06
N PRO A 6 3.51 -9.12 -24.48
CA PRO A 6 4.72 -9.48 -25.18
C PRO A 6 5.65 -10.30 -24.28
N LEU A 7 6.17 -11.38 -24.83
CA LEU A 7 7.26 -12.17 -24.26
C LEU A 7 8.45 -12.11 -25.21
N PHE A 8 9.64 -12.00 -24.64
CA PHE A 8 10.89 -11.90 -25.38
C PHE A 8 11.71 -13.16 -25.22
N GLU A 9 12.51 -13.46 -26.23
CA GLU A 9 13.56 -14.47 -26.14
C GLU A 9 14.64 -14.03 -25.13
N GLU A 10 15.29 -14.98 -24.45
CA GLU A 10 16.36 -14.66 -23.48
C GLU A 10 17.56 -13.95 -24.14
N SER A 11 17.74 -14.12 -25.45
CA SER A 11 18.77 -13.46 -26.25
C SER A 11 18.34 -12.12 -26.85
N ALA A 12 17.12 -11.64 -26.57
CA ALA A 12 16.64 -10.36 -27.10
C ALA A 12 17.54 -9.20 -26.61
N PRO A 13 17.98 -8.29 -27.51
CA PRO A 13 18.73 -7.11 -27.09
C PRO A 13 17.91 -6.28 -26.09
N TRP A 14 18.51 -5.94 -24.96
CA TRP A 14 17.80 -5.27 -23.86
C TRP A 14 17.16 -3.95 -24.29
N ASP A 15 17.88 -3.09 -25.02
CA ASP A 15 17.35 -1.80 -25.49
C ASP A 15 16.14 -1.97 -26.42
N ALA A 16 16.19 -2.96 -27.32
CA ALA A 16 15.09 -3.25 -28.23
C ALA A 16 13.85 -3.76 -27.48
N ALA A 17 14.05 -4.60 -26.47
CA ALA A 17 12.96 -5.11 -25.65
C ALA A 17 12.36 -4.02 -24.74
N GLN A 18 13.16 -3.11 -24.19
CA GLN A 18 12.66 -1.93 -23.47
C GLN A 18 11.81 -1.04 -24.39
N ALA A 19 12.33 -0.71 -25.58
CA ALA A 19 11.63 0.14 -26.54
C ALA A 19 10.27 -0.46 -26.95
N ALA A 20 10.20 -1.77 -27.17
CA ALA A 20 8.95 -2.46 -27.49
C ALA A 20 7.93 -2.42 -26.33
N LEU A 21 8.38 -2.57 -25.07
CA LEU A 21 7.53 -2.45 -23.89
C LEU A 21 7.02 -1.01 -23.68
N GLU A 22 7.86 -0.02 -23.99
CA GLU A 22 7.50 1.40 -23.94
C GLU A 22 6.50 1.78 -25.03
N GLU A 23 6.68 1.28 -26.25
CA GLU A 23 5.76 1.51 -27.38
C GLU A 23 4.36 0.95 -27.11
N GLN A 24 4.26 -0.22 -26.45
CA GLN A 24 2.98 -0.77 -25.98
C GLN A 24 2.43 -0.05 -24.74
N GLY A 25 3.20 0.89 -24.20
CA GLY A 25 2.86 1.65 -23.02
C GLY A 25 2.68 0.75 -21.81
N LEU A 26 3.51 -0.28 -21.60
CA LEU A 26 3.47 -1.19 -20.44
C LEU A 26 4.33 -0.72 -19.27
N GLY A 27 5.27 0.19 -19.53
CA GLY A 27 6.17 0.76 -18.53
C GLY A 27 5.60 1.94 -17.76
N ASP A 28 6.22 2.21 -16.62
CA ASP A 28 5.98 3.37 -15.75
C ASP A 28 7.05 4.46 -15.94
N GLY A 29 7.90 4.37 -16.97
CA GLY A 29 9.01 5.29 -17.20
C GLY A 29 10.31 4.90 -16.47
N LEU A 30 10.29 3.85 -15.64
CA LEU A 30 11.50 3.21 -15.14
C LEU A 30 11.81 1.95 -15.97
N PRO A 31 13.09 1.52 -16.03
CA PRO A 31 13.45 0.27 -16.71
C PRO A 31 12.67 -0.93 -16.17
N LEU A 32 12.24 -1.80 -17.06
CA LEU A 32 11.51 -3.02 -16.72
C LEU A 32 12.44 -4.24 -16.75
N VAL A 33 12.15 -5.25 -15.96
CA VAL A 33 12.76 -6.57 -16.22
C VAL A 33 12.05 -7.16 -17.43
N ILE A 34 12.82 -7.52 -18.45
CA ILE A 34 12.27 -8.03 -19.72
C ILE A 34 11.51 -9.33 -19.47
N PRO A 35 10.22 -9.40 -19.82
CA PRO A 35 9.41 -10.59 -19.59
C PRO A 35 9.79 -11.67 -20.60
N THR A 36 10.33 -12.78 -20.11
CA THR A 36 10.62 -13.98 -20.92
C THR A 36 9.70 -15.11 -20.48
N ARG A 37 9.46 -16.08 -21.37
CA ARG A 37 8.66 -17.28 -21.05
C ARG A 37 9.15 -17.95 -19.78
N ARG A 38 10.46 -18.16 -19.65
CA ARG A 38 11.09 -18.77 -18.47
C ARG A 38 10.84 -17.98 -17.18
N ARG A 39 10.91 -16.64 -17.21
CA ARG A 39 10.63 -15.80 -16.01
C ARG A 39 9.16 -15.90 -15.60
N LEU A 40 8.25 -15.89 -16.57
CA LEU A 40 6.82 -16.01 -16.31
C LEU A 40 6.45 -17.40 -15.77
N GLU A 41 6.97 -18.47 -16.38
CA GLU A 41 6.78 -19.85 -15.90
C GLU A 41 7.35 -20.06 -14.50
N ALA A 42 8.52 -19.48 -14.18
CA ALA A 42 9.08 -19.54 -12.84
C ALA A 42 8.23 -18.79 -11.81
N MET A 43 7.56 -17.70 -12.20
CA MET A 43 6.65 -16.96 -11.33
C MET A 43 5.37 -17.76 -11.06
N LEU A 44 4.85 -18.46 -12.08
CA LEU A 44 3.62 -19.26 -12.01
C LEU A 44 3.82 -20.69 -11.50
N ALA A 45 5.04 -21.08 -11.14
CA ALA A 45 5.32 -22.42 -10.65
C ALA A 45 4.46 -22.74 -9.39
N GLY A 46 3.61 -23.77 -9.49
CA GLY A 46 2.68 -24.16 -8.43
C GLY A 46 1.33 -23.45 -8.45
N ILE A 47 1.02 -22.67 -9.50
CA ILE A 47 -0.30 -22.09 -9.73
C ILE A 47 -1.07 -22.99 -10.73
N ASP A 48 -2.15 -23.60 -10.26
CA ASP A 48 -2.94 -24.55 -11.08
C ASP A 48 -3.83 -23.85 -12.12
N GLU A 49 -4.41 -22.70 -11.78
CA GLU A 49 -5.37 -21.97 -12.63
C GLU A 49 -4.85 -20.56 -12.98
N PRO A 50 -3.80 -20.41 -13.82
CA PRO A 50 -3.16 -19.13 -14.07
C PRO A 50 -4.07 -18.10 -14.76
N GLU A 51 -5.05 -18.56 -15.53
CA GLU A 51 -6.00 -17.71 -16.27
C GLU A 51 -7.33 -17.50 -15.56
N ARG A 52 -7.52 -18.08 -14.38
CA ARG A 52 -8.77 -17.91 -13.64
C ARG A 52 -8.92 -16.45 -13.21
N SER A 53 -10.03 -15.85 -13.61
CA SER A 53 -10.39 -14.51 -13.17
C SER A 53 -10.68 -14.48 -11.66
N LEU A 54 -10.09 -13.49 -11.00
CA LEU A 54 -10.33 -13.10 -9.61
C LEU A 54 -11.27 -11.88 -9.52
N GLY A 55 -11.75 -11.38 -10.67
CA GLY A 55 -12.58 -10.19 -10.81
C GLY A 55 -12.00 -9.21 -11.82
N GLN A 56 -12.78 -8.16 -12.10
CA GLN A 56 -12.41 -7.12 -13.07
C GLN A 56 -11.86 -5.88 -12.38
N MET A 57 -10.70 -5.42 -12.83
CA MET A 57 -10.03 -4.26 -12.27
C MET A 57 -10.50 -2.97 -12.97
N PRO A 58 -11.21 -2.06 -12.28
CA PRO A 58 -11.51 -0.74 -12.84
C PRO A 58 -10.21 0.07 -13.06
N PRO A 59 -10.25 1.17 -13.84
CA PRO A 59 -11.41 1.69 -14.58
C PRO A 59 -11.77 1.00 -15.90
N LEU A 60 -10.84 0.31 -16.56
CA LEU A 60 -11.11 -0.34 -17.85
C LEU A 60 -11.64 -1.77 -17.73
N PHE A 61 -11.81 -2.26 -16.49
CA PHE A 61 -12.38 -3.57 -16.16
C PHE A 61 -11.62 -4.74 -16.79
N GLY A 62 -10.29 -4.64 -16.84
CA GLY A 62 -9.44 -5.76 -17.26
C GLY A 62 -9.50 -6.93 -16.28
N GLU A 63 -9.39 -8.15 -16.79
CA GLU A 63 -9.44 -9.37 -15.98
C GLU A 63 -8.21 -9.48 -15.08
N LEU A 64 -8.43 -9.57 -13.77
CA LEU A 64 -7.37 -9.87 -12.81
C LEU A 64 -7.18 -11.39 -12.74
N THR A 65 -6.10 -11.89 -13.33
CA THR A 65 -5.72 -13.32 -13.25
C THR A 65 -4.36 -13.49 -12.57
N PRO A 66 -4.06 -14.66 -11.98
CA PRO A 66 -2.71 -14.94 -11.50
C PRO A 66 -1.62 -14.72 -12.55
N ALA A 67 -1.87 -15.03 -13.83
CA ALA A 67 -0.96 -14.76 -14.94
C ALA A 67 -0.70 -13.26 -15.13
N ALA A 68 -1.74 -12.41 -15.07
CA ALA A 68 -1.59 -10.97 -15.18
C ALA A 68 -0.80 -10.38 -14.00
N VAL A 69 -1.02 -10.90 -12.78
CA VAL A 69 -0.24 -10.53 -11.59
C VAL A 69 1.21 -10.97 -11.73
N ALA A 70 1.45 -12.21 -12.16
CA ALA A 70 2.78 -12.76 -12.39
C ALA A 70 3.57 -11.95 -13.43
N TYR A 71 2.91 -11.54 -14.53
CA TYR A 71 3.53 -10.68 -15.54
C TYR A 71 3.94 -9.32 -14.95
N SER A 72 3.07 -8.67 -14.19
CA SER A 72 3.38 -7.41 -13.51
C SER A 72 4.51 -7.56 -12.48
N CYS A 73 4.56 -8.70 -11.78
CA CYS A 73 5.68 -9.06 -10.89
C CYS A 73 6.99 -9.21 -11.65
N VAL A 74 6.97 -9.87 -12.81
CA VAL A 74 8.16 -9.99 -13.67
C VAL A 74 8.65 -8.61 -14.07
N LEU A 75 7.79 -7.76 -14.65
CA LEU A 75 8.14 -6.40 -15.06
C LEU A 75 8.77 -5.57 -13.92
N ALA A 76 8.22 -5.69 -12.72
CA ALA A 76 8.68 -4.98 -11.52
C ALA A 76 9.99 -5.53 -10.94
N GLY A 77 10.45 -6.70 -11.37
CA GLY A 77 11.61 -7.38 -10.79
C GLY A 77 11.32 -8.07 -9.45
N ALA A 78 10.07 -8.46 -9.23
CA ALA A 78 9.69 -9.29 -8.08
C ALA A 78 10.21 -10.72 -8.24
N ARG A 79 10.40 -11.40 -7.11
CA ARG A 79 10.76 -12.82 -7.04
C ARG A 79 9.49 -13.68 -6.95
N PRO A 80 9.52 -14.95 -7.40
CA PRO A 80 8.39 -15.87 -7.29
C PRO A 80 7.77 -15.95 -5.89
N ALA A 81 8.59 -15.94 -4.84
CA ALA A 81 8.13 -15.99 -3.45
C ALA A 81 7.30 -14.76 -3.03
N GLU A 82 7.32 -13.66 -3.80
CA GLU A 82 6.55 -12.44 -3.53
C GLU A 82 5.19 -12.43 -4.23
N LEU A 83 4.95 -13.34 -5.19
CA LEU A 83 3.69 -13.43 -5.94
C LEU A 83 2.47 -13.53 -5.03
N PRO A 84 2.44 -14.37 -3.97
CA PRO A 84 1.25 -14.48 -3.11
C PRO A 84 0.86 -13.16 -2.45
N VAL A 85 1.84 -12.34 -2.05
CA VAL A 85 1.59 -11.03 -1.44
C VAL A 85 0.97 -10.07 -2.46
N VAL A 86 1.51 -10.02 -3.68
CA VAL A 86 0.98 -9.14 -4.74
C VAL A 86 -0.42 -9.59 -5.18
N LEU A 87 -0.64 -10.91 -5.29
CA LEU A 87 -1.94 -11.50 -5.62
C LEU A 87 -3.00 -11.14 -4.56
N ALA A 88 -2.68 -11.30 -3.28
CA ALA A 88 -3.57 -10.95 -2.18
C ALA A 88 -3.84 -9.44 -2.13
N ALA A 89 -2.83 -8.59 -2.38
CA ALA A 89 -2.99 -7.14 -2.45
C ALA A 89 -3.89 -6.72 -3.62
N ALA A 90 -3.69 -7.32 -4.79
CA ALA A 90 -4.51 -7.10 -5.97
C ALA A 90 -5.98 -7.47 -5.71
N ALA A 91 -6.22 -8.64 -5.13
CA ALA A 91 -7.55 -9.08 -4.75
C ALA A 91 -8.18 -8.21 -3.65
N ALA A 92 -7.37 -7.63 -2.74
CA ALA A 92 -7.85 -6.70 -1.73
C ALA A 92 -8.30 -5.35 -2.34
N CYS A 93 -7.66 -4.94 -3.43
CA CYS A 93 -8.08 -3.73 -4.17
C CYS A 93 -9.47 -3.89 -4.81
N LEU A 94 -9.90 -5.11 -5.11
CA LEU A 94 -11.22 -5.37 -5.72
C LEU A 94 -12.38 -5.39 -4.71
N GLU A 95 -12.10 -5.35 -3.41
CA GLU A 95 -13.16 -5.30 -2.41
C GLU A 95 -13.95 -3.98 -2.53
N PRO A 96 -15.30 -4.01 -2.51
CA PRO A 96 -16.12 -2.82 -2.74
C PRO A 96 -15.80 -1.64 -1.82
N ASP A 97 -15.50 -1.93 -0.55
CA ASP A 97 -15.13 -0.93 0.47
C ASP A 97 -13.83 -0.19 0.12
N PHE A 98 -12.92 -0.78 -0.66
CA PHE A 98 -11.70 -0.10 -1.11
C PHE A 98 -12.00 0.99 -2.14
N ASN A 99 -13.09 0.86 -2.90
CA ASN A 99 -13.52 1.82 -3.91
C ASN A 99 -12.41 2.13 -4.95
N LEU A 100 -11.85 1.07 -5.56
CA LEU A 100 -10.72 1.21 -6.47
C LEU A 100 -11.02 2.12 -7.67
N LEU A 101 -12.23 2.05 -8.24
CA LEU A 101 -12.63 2.91 -9.35
C LEU A 101 -12.49 4.38 -8.98
N GLY A 102 -12.98 4.78 -7.80
CA GLY A 102 -12.85 6.14 -7.31
C GLY A 102 -11.39 6.50 -7.02
N VAL A 103 -10.62 5.59 -6.42
CA VAL A 103 -9.19 5.78 -6.13
C VAL A 103 -8.36 6.03 -7.39
N LEU A 104 -8.62 5.31 -8.48
CA LEU A 104 -7.83 5.41 -9.71
C LEU A 104 -8.29 6.56 -10.62
N THR A 105 -9.59 6.89 -10.64
CA THR A 105 -10.15 7.94 -11.51
C THR A 105 -10.27 9.30 -10.84
N THR A 106 -9.82 9.45 -9.58
CA THR A 106 -9.83 10.73 -8.89
C THR A 106 -8.87 11.73 -9.53
N THR A 107 -9.24 13.02 -9.49
CA THR A 107 -8.32 14.12 -9.79
C THR A 107 -7.32 14.43 -8.68
N GLY A 108 -7.45 13.74 -7.54
CA GLY A 108 -6.52 13.80 -6.41
C GLY A 108 -5.23 13.01 -6.65
N THR A 109 -4.36 12.99 -5.64
CA THR A 109 -3.02 12.44 -5.72
C THR A 109 -2.92 10.96 -5.34
N THR A 110 -4.02 10.26 -5.09
CA THR A 110 -4.04 8.97 -4.39
C THR A 110 -3.16 7.88 -5.03
N ALA A 111 -2.34 7.23 -4.21
CA ALA A 111 -1.56 6.04 -4.52
C ALA A 111 -2.06 4.86 -3.69
N VAL A 112 -1.96 3.64 -4.23
CA VAL A 112 -2.30 2.42 -3.48
C VAL A 112 -1.06 1.91 -2.76
N ALA A 113 -1.09 1.93 -1.43
CA ALA A 113 -0.03 1.39 -0.59
C ALA A 113 -0.33 -0.05 -0.16
N VAL A 114 0.71 -0.87 -0.06
CA VAL A 114 0.68 -2.25 0.44
C VAL A 114 1.34 -2.31 1.81
N LEU A 115 0.56 -2.66 2.83
CA LEU A 115 1.05 -2.93 4.18
C LEU A 115 1.04 -4.43 4.43
N VAL A 116 2.22 -5.02 4.61
CA VAL A 116 2.38 -6.46 4.82
C VAL A 116 2.47 -6.76 6.31
N HIS A 117 1.81 -7.84 6.73
CA HIS A 117 1.70 -8.26 8.13
C HIS A 117 2.13 -9.71 8.29
N GLY A 118 2.62 -10.04 9.49
CA GLY A 118 2.90 -11.41 9.89
C GLY A 118 4.29 -11.92 9.47
N PRO A 119 4.58 -13.21 9.75
CA PRO A 119 5.89 -13.82 9.51
C PRO A 119 6.42 -13.70 8.07
N ILE A 120 5.54 -13.61 7.07
CA ILE A 120 5.91 -13.43 5.66
C ILE A 120 6.76 -12.20 5.41
N ALA A 121 6.56 -11.11 6.17
CA ALA A 121 7.37 -9.91 6.05
C ALA A 121 8.85 -10.22 6.29
N ARG A 122 9.17 -10.96 7.36
CA ARG A 122 10.55 -11.41 7.64
C ARG A 122 11.04 -12.43 6.63
N ARG A 123 10.21 -13.41 6.27
CA ARG A 123 10.56 -14.48 5.29
C ARG A 123 10.96 -13.91 3.94
N LEU A 124 10.29 -12.85 3.48
CA LEU A 124 10.56 -12.19 2.20
C LEU A 124 11.54 -11.02 2.31
N GLY A 125 11.95 -10.64 3.53
CA GLY A 125 12.83 -9.51 3.77
C GLY A 125 12.18 -8.15 3.48
N ILE A 126 10.87 -8.04 3.68
CA ILE A 126 10.10 -6.79 3.56
C ILE A 126 10.42 -5.91 4.76
N ASN A 127 10.83 -4.68 4.50
CA ASN A 127 11.30 -3.74 5.52
C ASN A 127 10.14 -3.15 6.32
N ALA A 128 10.19 -3.34 7.64
CA ALA A 128 9.37 -2.65 8.64
C ALA A 128 10.20 -1.67 9.51
N GLY A 129 11.49 -1.49 9.22
CA GLY A 129 12.45 -0.74 10.04
C GLY A 129 12.84 0.61 9.45
N THR A 130 14.09 1.02 9.66
CA THR A 130 14.63 2.30 9.18
C THR A 130 14.36 2.48 7.69
N ASN A 131 13.89 3.68 7.33
CA ASN A 131 13.59 4.05 5.94
C ASN A 131 12.57 3.11 5.26
N CYS A 132 11.57 2.57 5.99
CA CYS A 132 10.62 1.58 5.44
C CYS A 132 9.77 2.09 4.26
N LEU A 133 9.54 3.40 4.17
CA LEU A 133 8.86 4.04 3.02
C LEU A 133 9.82 4.47 1.91
N GLY A 134 11.14 4.40 2.13
CA GLY A 134 12.15 4.89 1.22
C GLY A 134 12.78 3.79 0.34
N PRO A 135 13.72 4.17 -0.53
CA PRO A 135 14.41 3.23 -1.41
C PRO A 135 15.41 2.35 -0.66
N GLY A 136 15.89 1.29 -1.33
CA GLY A 136 16.99 0.45 -0.85
C GLY A 136 16.58 -0.95 -0.39
N ASN A 137 15.29 -1.20 -0.14
CA ASN A 137 14.78 -2.56 0.05
C ASN A 137 14.13 -3.07 -1.23
N ARG A 138 14.69 -4.15 -1.80
CA ARG A 138 14.20 -4.74 -3.07
C ARG A 138 12.77 -5.27 -2.95
N ALA A 139 12.42 -5.94 -1.85
CA ALA A 139 11.10 -6.56 -1.70
C ALA A 139 10.00 -5.49 -1.64
N ASN A 140 10.18 -4.44 -0.82
CA ASN A 140 9.28 -3.29 -0.78
C ASN A 140 9.13 -2.67 -2.18
N ALA A 141 10.25 -2.36 -2.85
CA ALA A 141 10.22 -1.72 -4.16
C ALA A 141 9.51 -2.59 -5.22
N ALA A 142 9.80 -3.88 -5.27
CA ALA A 142 9.25 -4.79 -6.27
C ALA A 142 7.76 -5.08 -6.03
N ILE A 143 7.34 -5.33 -4.79
CA ILE A 143 5.93 -5.61 -4.45
C ILE A 143 5.06 -4.37 -4.74
N GLY A 144 5.49 -3.20 -4.27
CA GLY A 144 4.76 -1.96 -4.51
C GLY A 144 4.67 -1.61 -5.99
N ARG A 145 5.78 -1.76 -6.74
CA ARG A 145 5.81 -1.52 -8.19
C ARG A 145 5.00 -2.54 -8.98
N ALA A 146 5.00 -3.82 -8.59
CA ALA A 146 4.20 -4.85 -9.23
C ALA A 146 2.70 -4.53 -9.15
N LEU A 147 2.21 -4.10 -7.96
CA LEU A 147 0.85 -3.62 -7.81
C LEU A 147 0.57 -2.39 -8.68
N ALA A 148 1.46 -1.39 -8.66
CA ALA A 148 1.31 -0.18 -9.47
C ALA A 148 1.22 -0.46 -10.98
N LEU A 149 2.11 -1.31 -11.51
CA LEU A 149 2.08 -1.73 -12.91
C LEU A 149 0.80 -2.50 -13.24
N MET A 150 0.28 -3.32 -12.34
CA MET A 150 -0.97 -4.03 -12.54
C MET A 150 -2.18 -3.07 -12.56
N LEU A 151 -2.26 -2.11 -11.63
CA LEU A 151 -3.31 -1.07 -11.65
C LEU A 151 -3.28 -0.29 -12.98
N ARG A 152 -2.08 -0.04 -13.50
CA ARG A 152 -1.85 0.66 -14.76
C ARG A 152 -2.18 -0.18 -16.00
N ASN A 153 -1.77 -1.45 -16.03
CA ASN A 153 -1.82 -2.30 -17.22
C ASN A 153 -3.09 -3.16 -17.30
N VAL A 154 -3.60 -3.64 -16.17
CA VAL A 154 -4.86 -4.40 -16.07
C VAL A 154 -6.03 -3.45 -15.82
N GLY A 155 -5.89 -2.54 -14.86
CA GLY A 155 -6.93 -1.55 -14.55
C GLY A 155 -7.03 -0.44 -15.59
N GLY A 156 -5.95 -0.15 -16.32
CA GLY A 156 -5.89 0.96 -17.28
C GLY A 156 -5.66 2.32 -16.63
N ALA A 157 -5.17 2.38 -15.40
CA ALA A 157 -4.82 3.63 -14.69
C ALA A 157 -3.55 4.29 -15.24
N ARG A 158 -3.57 4.62 -16.53
CA ARG A 158 -2.55 5.42 -17.21
C ARG A 158 -2.99 6.89 -17.24
N PRO A 159 -2.06 7.86 -17.15
CA PRO A 159 -2.40 9.27 -17.28
C PRO A 159 -3.26 9.52 -18.52
N GLU A 160 -4.30 10.34 -18.36
CA GLU A 160 -5.26 10.73 -19.41
C GLU A 160 -6.18 9.62 -19.94
N ILE A 161 -5.99 8.37 -19.51
CA ILE A 161 -6.85 7.23 -19.88
C ILE A 161 -7.74 6.84 -18.71
N GLY A 162 -7.12 6.41 -17.60
CA GLY A 162 -7.81 5.96 -16.40
C GLY A 162 -7.36 6.70 -15.14
N ASP A 163 -6.13 7.20 -15.14
CA ASP A 163 -5.59 8.05 -14.09
C ASP A 163 -5.84 9.52 -14.43
N MET A 164 -6.70 10.16 -13.62
CA MET A 164 -7.15 11.54 -13.83
C MET A 164 -6.49 12.53 -12.86
N ALA A 165 -5.45 12.11 -12.13
CA ALA A 165 -4.78 12.94 -11.14
C ALA A 165 -4.29 14.26 -11.77
N THR A 166 -4.54 15.38 -11.09
CA THR A 166 -4.07 16.70 -11.55
C THR A 166 -2.56 16.87 -11.38
N MET A 167 -2.00 16.33 -10.29
CA MET A 167 -0.57 16.43 -9.94
C MET A 167 0.11 15.06 -9.76
N GLY A 168 -0.65 14.02 -9.41
CA GLY A 168 -0.08 12.72 -9.00
C GLY A 168 0.75 12.77 -7.71
N GLN A 169 1.50 11.70 -7.43
CA GLN A 169 2.52 11.66 -6.37
C GLN A 169 3.58 10.57 -6.64
N PRO A 170 4.79 10.66 -6.07
CA PRO A 170 5.84 9.67 -6.26
C PRO A 170 5.46 8.24 -5.81
N GLY A 171 4.59 8.10 -4.80
CA GLY A 171 4.11 6.80 -4.31
C GLY A 171 3.34 5.98 -5.35
N LYS A 172 2.95 6.57 -6.49
CA LYS A 172 2.31 5.83 -7.59
C LYS A 172 3.28 4.93 -8.37
N TYR A 173 4.60 5.09 -8.19
CA TYR A 173 5.60 4.16 -8.73
C TYR A 173 5.75 2.90 -7.88
N THR A 174 5.76 3.08 -6.55
CA THR A 174 5.85 1.98 -5.58
C THR A 174 5.51 2.51 -4.19
N PHE A 175 4.72 1.74 -3.44
CA PHE A 175 4.40 2.04 -2.06
C PHE A 175 4.12 0.73 -1.31
N CYS A 176 5.15 0.16 -0.68
CA CYS A 176 5.02 -1.07 0.11
C CYS A 176 5.93 -1.02 1.33
N PHE A 177 5.41 -1.48 2.47
CA PHE A 177 6.15 -1.59 3.72
C PHE A 177 5.51 -2.67 4.61
N ALA A 178 6.19 -3.05 5.68
CA ALA A 178 5.68 -4.01 6.64
C ALA A 178 5.33 -3.36 7.99
N GLU A 179 4.33 -3.93 8.66
CA GLU A 179 4.11 -3.71 10.08
C GLU A 179 5.20 -4.45 10.88
N ASN A 180 5.68 -3.83 11.94
CA ASN A 180 6.69 -4.42 12.82
C ASN A 180 6.05 -5.55 13.68
N ASP A 181 6.81 -6.60 13.93
CA ASP A 181 6.46 -7.80 14.68
C ASP A 181 6.72 -7.70 16.20
N ASP A 182 7.15 -6.55 16.71
CA ASP A 182 7.45 -6.26 18.12
C ASP A 182 6.23 -6.39 19.07
N ALA A 183 5.03 -6.59 18.53
CA ALA A 183 3.77 -6.79 19.27
C ALA A 183 3.48 -5.73 20.36
N ILE A 184 4.00 -4.50 20.21
CA ILE A 184 3.79 -3.39 21.16
C ILE A 184 2.31 -3.00 21.23
N VAL A 185 1.63 -3.05 20.09
CA VAL A 185 0.17 -3.01 19.96
C VAL A 185 -0.27 -4.18 19.09
N PRO A 186 -1.51 -4.67 19.20
CA PRO A 186 -2.01 -5.74 18.33
C PRO A 186 -1.84 -5.37 16.85
N ALA A 187 -1.40 -6.28 15.99
CA ALA A 187 -1.28 -6.01 14.54
C ALA A 187 -2.64 -5.72 13.90
N LEU A 188 -2.69 -4.97 12.79
CA LEU A 188 -3.97 -4.59 12.17
C LEU A 188 -4.86 -5.80 11.78
N PRO A 189 -4.35 -6.91 11.21
CA PRO A 189 -5.17 -8.08 10.94
C PRO A 189 -5.77 -8.71 12.20
N VAL A 190 -5.04 -8.73 13.32
CA VAL A 190 -5.54 -9.24 14.61
C VAL A 190 -6.72 -8.41 15.11
N ARG A 191 -6.65 -7.08 14.96
CA ARG A 191 -7.76 -6.17 15.28
C ARG A 191 -9.00 -6.44 14.42
N ARG A 192 -8.81 -7.06 13.25
CA ARG A 192 -9.87 -7.45 12.30
C ARG A 192 -10.32 -8.91 12.45
N GLY A 193 -9.84 -9.62 13.48
CA GLY A 193 -10.25 -10.99 13.80
C GLY A 193 -9.43 -12.08 13.09
N PHE A 194 -8.34 -11.74 12.41
CA PHE A 194 -7.41 -12.73 11.87
C PHE A 194 -6.48 -13.28 12.96
N ALA A 195 -5.92 -14.47 12.71
CA ALA A 195 -4.95 -15.09 13.62
C ALA A 195 -3.66 -14.26 13.73
N ALA A 196 -3.06 -14.22 14.91
CA ALA A 196 -1.86 -13.42 15.19
C ALA A 196 -0.59 -13.90 14.49
N ASP A 197 -0.56 -15.18 14.11
CA ASP A 197 0.50 -15.84 13.34
C ASP A 197 0.18 -15.92 11.84
N GLY A 198 -0.95 -15.38 11.41
CA GLY A 198 -1.37 -15.37 10.01
C GLY A 198 -0.59 -14.36 9.16
N ASP A 199 -0.25 -14.77 7.94
CA ASP A 199 0.28 -13.90 6.90
C ASP A 199 -0.88 -13.11 6.27
N ALA A 200 -0.74 -11.78 6.18
CA ALA A 200 -1.81 -10.92 5.66
C ALA A 200 -1.26 -9.66 4.98
N VAL A 201 -2.10 -9.02 4.19
CA VAL A 201 -1.82 -7.75 3.54
C VAL A 201 -3.01 -6.81 3.69
N THR A 202 -2.72 -5.53 3.94
CA THR A 202 -3.71 -4.45 3.92
C THR A 202 -3.38 -3.46 2.82
N VAL A 203 -4.37 -3.09 2.01
CA VAL A 203 -4.23 -2.05 0.99
C VAL A 203 -4.83 -0.72 1.46
N LEU A 204 -4.16 0.38 1.14
CA LEU A 204 -4.54 1.73 1.55
C LEU A 204 -4.54 2.71 0.38
N GLY A 205 -5.61 3.49 0.19
CA GLY A 205 -5.65 4.59 -0.78
C GLY A 205 -5.07 5.87 -0.17
N VAL A 206 -3.76 6.06 -0.26
CA VAL A 206 -3.01 7.13 0.43
C VAL A 206 -2.86 8.36 -0.49
N SER A 207 -3.30 9.54 -0.04
CA SER A 207 -3.18 10.79 -0.82
C SER A 207 -1.86 11.52 -0.62
N GLY A 208 -1.02 11.09 0.32
CA GLY A 208 0.33 11.63 0.52
C GLY A 208 0.94 11.16 1.85
N THR A 209 2.06 11.77 2.23
CA THR A 209 2.72 11.53 3.52
C THR A 209 2.98 12.85 4.22
N ALA A 210 2.80 12.89 5.54
CA ALA A 210 3.21 14.02 6.38
C ALA A 210 4.14 13.53 7.49
N GLU A 211 5.35 14.07 7.55
CA GLU A 211 6.23 13.89 8.71
C GLU A 211 5.63 14.63 9.92
N VAL A 212 5.57 13.97 11.06
CA VAL A 212 5.04 14.54 12.31
C VAL A 212 6.05 14.29 13.43
N LEU A 213 6.41 15.33 14.15
CA LEU A 213 7.27 15.25 15.34
C LEU A 213 6.42 15.42 16.61
N PRO A 214 6.82 14.82 17.74
CA PRO A 214 6.29 15.16 19.06
C PRO A 214 6.46 16.65 19.35
N SER A 215 5.56 17.21 20.15
CA SER A 215 5.69 18.56 20.69
C SER A 215 6.52 18.56 21.98
N GLY A 216 7.08 19.72 22.34
CA GLY A 216 7.86 19.86 23.56
C GLY A 216 9.07 18.93 23.61
N ASP A 217 9.25 18.25 24.73
CA ASP A 217 10.30 17.24 24.93
C ASP A 217 9.90 15.84 24.42
N GLY A 218 8.65 15.65 23.96
CA GLY A 218 8.14 14.36 23.49
C GLY A 218 8.07 13.29 24.58
N ALA A 219 8.06 13.66 25.86
CA ALA A 219 8.18 12.72 26.97
C ALA A 219 6.85 12.13 27.46
N SER A 220 5.69 12.64 27.00
CA SER A 220 4.36 12.12 27.37
C SER A 220 3.57 11.63 26.15
N PRO A 221 2.60 10.72 26.35
CA PRO A 221 1.69 10.30 25.26
C PRO A 221 0.98 11.46 24.56
N GLU A 222 0.55 12.46 25.32
CA GLU A 222 -0.09 13.67 24.80
C GLU A 222 0.87 14.49 23.93
N ALA A 223 2.10 14.71 24.41
CA ALA A 223 3.13 15.42 23.65
C ALA A 223 3.45 14.72 22.31
N ILE A 224 3.38 13.38 22.28
CA ILE A 224 3.58 12.59 21.06
C ILE A 224 2.36 12.66 20.13
N LEU A 225 1.14 12.49 20.66
CA LEU A 225 -0.05 12.30 19.83
C LEU A 225 -0.77 13.59 19.45
N GLN A 226 -0.60 14.68 20.20
CA GLN A 226 -1.27 15.95 19.90
C GLN A 226 -0.91 16.50 18.51
N PRO A 227 0.37 16.53 18.06
CA PRO A 227 0.71 16.94 16.70
C PRO A 227 0.10 16.05 15.62
N VAL A 228 -0.09 14.76 15.90
CA VAL A 228 -0.76 13.83 14.98
C VAL A 228 -2.24 14.18 14.84
N ALA A 229 -2.94 14.46 15.95
CA ALA A 229 -4.33 14.91 15.92
C ALA A 229 -4.48 16.21 15.12
N THR A 230 -3.53 17.14 15.27
CA THR A 230 -3.47 18.38 14.46
C THR A 230 -3.29 18.06 12.97
N ALA A 231 -2.39 17.15 12.60
CA ALA A 231 -2.16 16.75 11.21
C ALA A 231 -3.41 16.10 10.58
N MET A 232 -4.08 15.20 11.30
CA MET A 232 -5.34 14.57 10.85
C MET A 232 -6.44 15.62 10.61
N HIS A 233 -6.60 16.57 11.53
CA HIS A 233 -7.57 17.66 11.38
C HIS A 233 -7.24 18.59 10.20
N ALA A 234 -5.96 18.95 10.03
CA ALA A 234 -5.51 19.74 8.90
C ALA A 234 -5.80 19.03 7.56
N ALA A 235 -5.53 17.72 7.47
CA ALA A 235 -5.83 16.94 6.27
C ALA A 235 -7.32 16.90 5.93
N ILE A 236 -8.21 16.80 6.92
CA ILE A 236 -9.67 16.87 6.72
C ILE A 236 -10.09 18.22 6.16
N THR A 237 -9.45 19.29 6.64
CA THR A 237 -9.72 20.66 6.21
C THR A 237 -9.31 20.87 4.76
N VAL A 238 -8.08 20.47 4.39
CA VAL A 238 -7.53 20.74 3.05
C VAL A 238 -8.02 19.77 1.97
N SER A 239 -8.43 18.55 2.33
CA SER A 239 -8.96 17.56 1.37
C SER A 239 -10.43 17.78 1.01
N GLY A 240 -11.11 18.73 1.67
CA GLY A 240 -12.56 18.91 1.54
C GLY A 240 -13.39 17.82 2.23
N ALA A 241 -12.76 16.87 2.94
CA ALA A 241 -13.45 15.85 3.73
C ALA A 241 -14.39 16.46 4.78
N ALA A 242 -14.09 17.68 5.26
CA ALA A 242 -14.96 18.43 6.17
C ALA A 242 -16.40 18.59 5.64
N ARG A 243 -16.59 18.65 4.31
CA ARG A 243 -17.89 18.81 3.63
C ARG A 243 -18.69 17.51 3.56
N LYS A 244 -18.10 16.37 3.92
CA LYS A 244 -18.74 15.06 3.82
C LYS A 244 -19.56 14.74 5.09
N PRO A 245 -20.68 14.01 4.96
CA PRO A 245 -21.53 13.66 6.10
C PRO A 245 -20.87 12.62 7.01
N THR A 246 -19.98 11.80 6.46
CA THR A 246 -19.24 10.76 7.19
C THR A 246 -17.74 11.01 7.07
N ARG A 247 -17.00 10.49 8.04
CA ARG A 247 -15.53 10.51 8.06
C ARG A 247 -15.01 9.15 7.62
N GLY A 248 -13.83 9.14 7.00
CA GLY A 248 -13.13 7.92 6.61
C GLY A 248 -12.30 7.35 7.75
N GLU A 249 -11.28 6.59 7.38
CA GLU A 249 -10.27 6.05 8.30
C GLU A 249 -9.04 6.97 8.34
N GLN A 250 -8.23 6.84 9.39
CA GLN A 250 -6.97 7.58 9.55
C GLN A 250 -5.83 6.59 9.77
N VAL A 251 -4.60 6.91 9.33
CA VAL A 251 -3.46 6.00 9.46
C VAL A 251 -2.24 6.77 10.00
N LEU A 252 -1.71 6.30 11.12
CA LEU A 252 -0.49 6.79 11.75
C LEU A 252 0.56 5.68 11.71
N LEU A 253 1.73 5.97 11.16
CA LEU A 253 2.93 5.17 11.33
C LEU A 253 3.69 5.68 12.55
N LEU A 254 3.80 4.82 13.56
CA LEU A 254 4.39 5.13 14.86
C LEU A 254 5.69 4.34 15.03
N PRO A 255 6.86 5.01 15.17
CA PRO A 255 8.11 4.34 15.45
C PRO A 255 8.05 3.49 16.74
N PRO A 256 8.71 2.31 16.77
CA PRO A 256 8.66 1.42 17.93
C PRO A 256 9.11 2.08 19.24
N GLU A 257 10.05 3.03 19.19
CA GLU A 257 10.54 3.76 20.36
C GLU A 257 9.44 4.59 21.03
N LEU A 258 8.69 5.36 20.24
CA LEU A 258 7.57 6.16 20.72
C LEU A 258 6.39 5.28 21.14
N ALA A 259 6.11 4.20 20.40
CA ALA A 259 5.08 3.24 20.79
C ALA A 259 5.37 2.63 22.18
N ARG A 260 6.62 2.21 22.43
CA ARG A 260 7.05 1.72 23.75
C ARG A 260 7.00 2.80 24.83
N LEU A 261 7.32 4.04 24.49
CA LEU A 261 7.22 5.15 25.45
C LEU A 261 5.76 5.35 25.88
N ILE A 262 4.83 5.41 24.93
CA ILE A 262 3.40 5.53 25.20
C ILE A 262 2.89 4.39 26.08
N THR A 263 3.24 3.13 25.75
CA THR A 263 2.79 1.98 26.55
C THR A 263 3.43 1.93 27.94
N ARG A 264 4.67 2.41 28.12
CA ARG A 264 5.28 2.60 29.45
C ARG A 264 4.53 3.61 30.33
N HIS A 265 3.86 4.58 29.72
CA HIS A 265 2.94 5.50 30.42
C HIS A 265 1.53 4.91 30.65
N GLY A 266 1.34 3.61 30.38
CA GLY A 266 0.10 2.90 30.64
C GLY A 266 -0.98 3.07 29.56
N TRP A 267 -0.64 3.69 28.42
CA TRP A 267 -1.59 3.84 27.31
C TRP A 267 -1.54 2.62 26.39
N ASP A 268 -2.68 1.94 26.26
CA ASP A 268 -2.89 0.92 25.24
C ASP A 268 -3.33 1.55 23.90
N LEU A 269 -3.50 0.71 22.88
CA LEU A 269 -3.98 1.16 21.57
C LEU A 269 -5.32 1.92 21.67
N ALA A 270 -6.24 1.43 22.51
CA ALA A 270 -7.55 2.03 22.65
C ALA A 270 -7.46 3.44 23.29
N ALA A 271 -6.55 3.65 24.23
CA ALA A 271 -6.26 4.97 24.79
C ALA A 271 -5.70 5.93 23.74
N MET A 272 -4.75 5.48 22.91
CA MET A 272 -4.23 6.29 21.79
C MET A 272 -5.35 6.70 20.83
N GLN A 273 -6.19 5.75 20.42
CA GLN A 273 -7.32 5.97 19.52
C GLN A 273 -8.34 6.95 20.10
N ARG A 274 -8.75 6.76 21.35
CA ARG A 274 -9.66 7.68 22.05
C ARG A 274 -9.09 9.09 22.12
N TYR A 275 -7.80 9.23 22.43
CA TYR A 275 -7.16 10.53 22.51
C TYR A 275 -7.15 11.25 21.15
N LEU A 276 -6.71 10.57 20.09
CA LEU A 276 -6.68 11.12 18.73
C LEU A 276 -8.09 11.49 18.23
N PHE A 277 -9.11 10.72 18.61
CA PHE A 277 -10.50 10.97 18.27
C PHE A 277 -11.15 12.10 19.09
N ALA A 278 -10.75 12.28 20.35
CA ALA A 278 -11.38 13.25 21.26
C ALA A 278 -11.14 14.71 20.85
N ALA A 279 -10.00 14.99 20.20
CA ALA A 279 -9.67 16.35 19.78
C ALA A 279 -10.68 16.88 18.73
N HIS A 280 -11.00 16.06 17.72
CA HIS A 280 -12.00 16.31 16.69
C HIS A 280 -12.46 14.97 16.10
N PRO A 281 -13.69 14.85 15.57
CA PRO A 281 -14.13 13.65 14.85
C PRO A 281 -13.37 13.51 13.51
N VAL A 282 -12.15 12.97 13.60
CA VAL A 282 -11.21 12.80 12.50
C VAL A 282 -11.47 11.52 11.69
N ALA A 283 -12.13 10.55 12.30
CA ALA A 283 -12.55 9.28 11.71
C ALA A 283 -14.02 9.03 12.03
N ARG A 284 -14.60 7.93 11.52
CA ARG A 284 -15.98 7.54 11.87
C ARG A 284 -16.09 7.07 13.32
N ALA A 285 -15.10 6.33 13.81
CA ALA A 285 -14.97 5.90 15.20
C ALA A 285 -13.49 5.87 15.62
N PRO A 286 -13.16 5.83 16.93
CA PRO A 286 -11.77 5.71 17.39
C PRO A 286 -11.04 4.51 16.76
N GLU A 287 -11.73 3.38 16.56
CA GLU A 287 -11.19 2.14 16.02
C GLU A 287 -10.83 2.26 14.52
N ASP A 288 -11.38 3.26 13.82
CA ASP A 288 -11.05 3.62 12.44
C ASP A 288 -9.77 4.48 12.35
N ILE A 289 -9.06 4.71 13.47
CA ILE A 289 -7.74 5.32 13.52
C ILE A 289 -6.70 4.21 13.67
N HIS A 290 -6.03 3.89 12.56
CA HIS A 290 -5.05 2.81 12.46
C HIS A 290 -3.66 3.29 12.88
N VAL A 291 -3.31 3.06 14.15
CA VAL A 291 -1.92 3.20 14.63
C VAL A 291 -1.14 1.95 14.26
N ILE A 292 -0.20 2.08 13.33
CA ILE A 292 0.65 1.01 12.79
C ILE A 292 2.06 1.20 13.33
N VAL A 293 2.59 0.20 14.03
CA VAL A 293 3.97 0.26 14.51
C VAL A 293 4.89 -0.19 13.39
N THR A 294 5.77 0.70 12.95
CA THR A 294 6.74 0.47 11.87
C THR A 294 7.79 1.58 11.91
N GLY A 295 8.85 1.45 11.13
CA GLY A 295 9.93 2.42 11.07
C GLY A 295 11.11 2.07 11.98
N GLY A 296 12.19 2.82 11.79
CA GLY A 296 13.42 2.67 12.56
C GLY A 296 13.36 3.35 13.93
N PRO A 297 14.49 3.33 14.68
CA PRO A 297 14.61 4.12 15.91
C PRO A 297 14.48 5.61 15.64
N GLY A 298 13.98 6.37 16.62
CA GLY A 298 13.78 7.80 16.54
C GLY A 298 12.34 8.27 16.82
N ILE A 299 12.17 9.58 16.76
CA ILE A 299 10.94 10.28 17.18
C ILE A 299 10.06 10.75 16.01
N LYS A 300 10.49 10.54 14.77
CA LYS A 300 9.77 11.04 13.59
C LYS A 300 8.67 10.05 13.18
N MET A 301 7.42 10.45 13.38
CA MET A 301 6.25 9.70 12.95
C MET A 301 5.86 10.07 11.53
N THR A 302 5.00 9.27 10.90
CA THR A 302 4.41 9.62 9.60
C THR A 302 2.90 9.46 9.65
N TYR A 303 2.19 10.51 9.28
CA TYR A 303 0.75 10.45 9.03
C TYR A 303 0.51 10.16 7.54
N LEU A 304 -0.35 9.17 7.25
CA LEU A 304 -0.77 8.81 5.90
C LEU A 304 -2.23 9.23 5.69
N PRO A 305 -2.50 10.44 5.16
CA PRO A 305 -3.86 10.84 4.81
C PRO A 305 -4.45 9.89 3.78
N LEU A 306 -5.59 9.30 4.10
CA LEU A 306 -6.36 8.49 3.16
C LEU A 306 -7.22 9.36 2.24
N TRP A 307 -7.51 8.84 1.06
CA TRP A 307 -8.34 9.52 0.08
C TRP A 307 -9.74 9.78 0.64
N ALA A 308 -10.12 11.04 0.70
CA ALA A 308 -11.41 11.46 1.26
C ALA A 308 -12.61 11.00 0.44
N GLY A 309 -12.42 10.43 -0.75
CA GLY A 309 -13.46 10.03 -1.70
C GLY A 309 -14.37 8.87 -1.28
N GLY A 310 -14.11 8.24 -0.14
CA GLY A 310 -14.90 7.12 0.37
C GLY A 310 -14.23 5.77 0.09
N THR A 311 -12.93 5.68 0.34
CA THR A 311 -12.19 4.41 0.41
C THR A 311 -12.04 3.99 1.88
N ARG A 312 -11.96 2.69 2.12
CA ARG A 312 -11.56 2.08 3.39
C ARG A 312 -10.42 1.14 3.16
N THR A 313 -9.59 0.95 4.18
CA THR A 313 -8.48 0.00 4.09
C THR A 313 -9.00 -1.43 4.10
N THR A 314 -8.52 -2.27 3.19
CA THR A 314 -8.98 -3.66 3.05
C THR A 314 -7.85 -4.62 3.40
N THR A 315 -8.14 -5.63 4.23
CA THR A 315 -7.18 -6.68 4.60
C THR A 315 -7.56 -8.01 3.99
N ARG A 316 -6.60 -8.75 3.46
CA ARG A 316 -6.74 -10.15 3.05
C ARG A 316 -5.60 -10.99 3.61
N LEU A 317 -5.87 -12.28 3.79
CA LEU A 317 -4.83 -13.27 4.06
C LEU A 317 -3.98 -13.50 2.81
N VAL A 318 -2.72 -13.91 3.03
CA VAL A 318 -1.77 -14.28 1.97
C VAL A 318 -1.64 -15.79 1.89
#